data_AF-A0A2T8F6L5-F1
#
_entry.id   AF-A0A2T8F6L5-F1
#
_cell.length_a   1.000
_cell.length_b   1.000
_cell.length_c   1.000
_cell.angle_alpha   90.00
_cell.angle_beta   90.00
_cell.angle_gamma   90.00
#
_symmetry.space_group_name_H-M   'P 1'
#
loop_
_entity.id
_entity.type
_entity.pdbx_description
1 polymer ?
#
loop_
_entity_poly.entity_id
_entity_poly.type
_entity_poly.pdbx_seq_one_letter_code
_entity_poly.pdbx_strand_id
1 'polypeptide(L)'
;MSVRHVPGRGGLRAPGLDWLLLGAAMLLVLLGTLLVWSATSTRIDLTGGDAGAYLKKQLVNVAIGLVLMVMVLATDHRWVRIVAPLVYVASIVGLVLVLVAGSTINGSRSWIQLGGMSIQPSEFAKLAVVIGMALLVAERTEGRWRRGVRTLEVVGMLLIAAVPAVLILLQPDLGTMLVLAATVFGVLAISGADRRWLAGLTLGGVVAAVVAVSLGVLKDYQVDRFLAFTNPGLDPRGAGYNTEQARIAVGNGGLFGQGLFDGSQTRSGFVPEQHTDFIFTVAGEELGLLGAGLMILLLGVVIWRALAIAMDTDDVFGRIAAAGIACWWGFQAFQNIGMCLGIMPVTGVPLPFVSYGGSSMFAGMLALGLLQNIHLRASAPLPTRLLAAPTARRTTSLAGR
;
A
#
# COMPACT_ATOMS: atom_id res chain seq x y z
N MET A 1 -55.03 -0.11 29.31
CA MET A 1 -53.70 -0.70 29.02
C MET A 1 -52.87 0.36 28.33
N SER A 2 -51.87 0.90 29.03
CA SER A 2 -51.05 2.03 28.59
C SER A 2 -50.03 1.58 27.54
N VAL A 3 -50.13 2.12 26.32
CA VAL A 3 -49.14 1.95 25.26
C VAL A 3 -47.95 2.85 25.59
N ARG A 4 -46.85 2.26 26.03
CA ARG A 4 -45.57 2.98 26.18
C ARG A 4 -45.06 3.35 24.79
N HIS A 5 -45.09 4.65 24.48
CA HIS A 5 -44.29 5.22 23.41
C HIS A 5 -42.81 5.00 23.74
N VAL A 6 -42.15 4.15 22.95
CA VAL A 6 -40.69 4.10 22.89
C VAL A 6 -40.25 5.21 21.93
N PRO A 7 -39.54 6.26 22.38
CA PRO A 7 -39.05 7.27 21.46
C PRO A 7 -37.95 6.65 20.60
N GLY A 8 -38.24 6.50 19.31
CA GLY A 8 -37.25 6.12 18.31
C GLY A 8 -36.15 7.18 18.27
N ARG A 9 -34.99 6.87 18.86
CA ARG A 9 -33.74 7.60 18.60
C ARG A 9 -33.22 7.19 17.23
N GLY A 10 -33.95 7.58 16.18
CA GLY A 10 -33.49 7.56 14.81
C GLY A 10 -32.54 8.72 14.57
N GLY A 11 -31.37 8.70 15.22
CA GLY A 11 -30.26 9.55 14.81
C GLY A 11 -29.73 9.01 13.49
N LEU A 12 -30.18 9.56 12.38
CA LEU A 12 -29.55 9.40 11.06
C LEU A 12 -28.13 9.94 11.16
N ARG A 13 -27.19 9.13 11.66
CA ARG A 13 -25.77 9.40 11.52
C ARG A 13 -25.45 9.13 10.06
N ALA A 14 -25.29 10.20 9.27
CA ALA A 14 -24.52 10.10 8.04
C ALA A 14 -23.19 9.42 8.40
N PRO A 15 -22.73 8.41 7.65
CA PRO A 15 -21.40 7.86 7.84
C PRO A 15 -20.37 8.97 7.87
N GLY A 16 -19.67 9.09 8.99
CA GLY A 16 -18.46 9.89 9.03
C GLY A 16 -17.35 9.18 8.29
N LEU A 17 -16.29 9.93 7.95
CA LEU A 17 -15.02 9.33 7.55
C LEU A 17 -14.52 8.38 8.65
N ASP A 18 -13.73 7.38 8.28
CA ASP A 18 -12.95 6.62 9.25
C ASP A 18 -11.81 7.51 9.77
N TRP A 19 -12.12 8.30 10.80
CA TRP A 19 -11.21 9.25 11.42
C TRP A 19 -9.99 8.57 12.05
N LEU A 20 -10.11 7.31 12.47
CA LEU A 20 -9.00 6.58 13.05
C LEU A 20 -7.99 6.19 11.96
N LEU A 21 -8.47 5.66 10.83
CA LEU A 21 -7.63 5.39 9.66
C LEU A 21 -6.98 6.66 9.13
N LEU A 22 -7.78 7.72 8.93
CA LEU A 22 -7.29 9.00 8.41
C LEU A 22 -6.27 9.63 9.37
N GLY A 23 -6.59 9.70 10.66
CA GLY A 23 -5.71 10.26 11.69
C GLY A 23 -4.39 9.51 11.80
N ALA A 24 -4.42 8.18 11.79
CA ALA A 24 -3.19 7.37 11.83
C ALA A 24 -2.32 7.58 10.57
N ALA A 25 -2.93 7.60 9.38
CA ALA A 25 -2.21 7.86 8.14
C ALA A 25 -1.62 9.29 8.10
N MET A 26 -2.39 10.30 8.51
CA MET A 26 -1.90 11.69 8.54
C MET A 26 -0.79 11.89 9.57
N LEU A 27 -0.84 11.20 10.72
CA LEU A 27 0.23 11.24 11.70
C LEU A 27 1.51 10.56 11.17
N LEU A 28 1.39 9.44 10.44
CA LEU A 28 2.53 8.82 9.74
C LEU A 28 3.14 9.77 8.69
N VAL A 29 2.32 10.48 7.92
CA VAL A 29 2.80 11.47 6.94
C VAL A 29 3.52 12.62 7.62
N LEU A 30 3.00 13.11 8.74
CA LEU A 30 3.64 14.18 9.52
C LEU A 30 4.99 13.72 10.07
N LEU A 31 5.03 12.56 10.74
CA LEU A 31 6.27 11.98 11.26
C LEU A 31 7.27 11.70 10.15
N GLY A 32 6.83 11.09 9.04
CA GLY A 32 7.65 10.83 7.87
C GLY A 32 8.24 12.11 7.27
N THR A 33 7.45 13.17 7.18
CA THR A 33 7.94 14.48 6.68
C THR A 33 9.03 15.05 7.58
N LEU A 34 8.88 14.94 8.90
CA LEU A 34 9.91 15.37 9.86
C LEU A 34 11.18 14.50 9.75
N LEU A 35 11.03 13.17 9.66
CA LEU A 35 12.16 12.25 9.54
C LEU A 35 12.91 12.42 8.20
N VAL A 36 12.19 12.64 7.11
CA VAL A 36 12.79 12.93 5.79
C VAL A 36 13.58 14.23 5.85
N TRP A 37 13.04 15.27 6.51
CA TRP A 37 13.78 16.51 6.70
C TRP A 37 15.03 16.28 7.56
N SER A 38 14.91 15.55 8.67
CA SER A 38 16.04 15.21 9.52
C SER A 38 17.16 14.50 8.74
N ALA A 39 16.80 13.45 7.99
CA ALA A 39 17.71 12.63 7.20
C ALA A 39 18.43 13.35 6.06
N THR A 40 17.93 14.53 5.64
CA THR A 40 18.43 15.25 4.47
C THR A 40 18.99 16.64 4.81
N SER A 41 18.62 17.23 5.95
CA SER A 41 18.96 18.62 6.30
C SER A 41 20.46 18.92 6.35
N THR A 42 21.28 17.94 6.75
CA THR A 42 22.75 18.07 6.82
C THR A 42 23.48 17.56 5.58
N ARG A 43 22.75 17.01 4.59
CA ARG A 43 23.32 16.38 3.39
C ARG A 43 23.46 17.37 2.25
N ILE A 44 24.61 18.04 2.16
CA ILE A 44 24.90 19.04 1.12
C ILE A 44 24.89 18.40 -0.28
N ASP A 45 25.33 17.15 -0.40
CA ASP A 45 25.31 16.33 -1.62
C ASP A 45 23.90 16.16 -2.19
N LEU A 46 22.89 16.05 -1.33
CA LEU A 46 21.49 15.91 -1.74
C LEU A 46 20.81 17.28 -1.91
N THR A 47 21.07 18.21 -1.00
CA THR A 47 20.33 19.48 -0.89
C THR A 47 20.89 20.60 -1.75
N GLY A 48 22.12 20.48 -2.24
CA GLY A 48 22.82 21.58 -2.91
C GLY A 48 23.04 22.79 -2.00
N GLY A 49 23.03 22.58 -0.68
CA GLY A 49 23.21 23.62 0.35
C GLY A 49 21.93 24.20 0.95
N ASP A 50 20.73 23.89 0.43
CA ASP A 50 19.45 24.28 1.04
C ASP A 50 18.91 23.18 1.96
N ALA A 51 19.14 23.29 3.26
CA ALA A 51 18.68 22.32 4.27
C ALA A 51 17.16 22.04 4.22
N GLY A 52 16.35 22.95 3.65
CA GLY A 52 14.91 22.79 3.49
C GLY A 52 14.48 22.16 2.16
N ALA A 53 15.40 21.80 1.25
CA ALA A 53 15.07 21.39 -0.11
C ALA A 53 14.16 20.15 -0.16
N TYR A 54 14.51 19.08 0.56
CA TYR A 54 13.70 17.85 0.59
C TYR A 54 12.43 18.00 1.41
N LEU A 55 12.43 18.84 2.45
CA LEU A 55 11.21 19.21 3.17
C LEU A 55 10.20 19.87 2.21
N LYS A 56 10.62 20.87 1.43
CA LYS A 56 9.77 21.54 0.43
C LYS A 56 9.22 20.55 -0.60
N LYS A 57 10.08 19.67 -1.15
CA LYS A 57 9.67 18.63 -2.10
C LYS A 57 8.65 17.66 -1.48
N GLN A 58 8.88 17.22 -0.25
CA GLN A 58 7.98 16.30 0.46
C GLN A 58 6.63 16.98 0.74
N LEU A 59 6.61 18.25 1.18
CA LEU A 59 5.38 19.00 1.40
C LEU A 59 4.56 19.17 0.12
N VAL A 60 5.21 19.43 -1.02
CA VAL A 60 4.54 19.46 -2.34
C VAL A 60 3.94 18.10 -2.68
N ASN A 61 4.70 17.01 -2.47
CA ASN A 61 4.19 15.66 -2.70
C ASN A 61 3.01 15.31 -1.79
N VAL A 62 3.06 15.70 -0.51
CA VAL A 62 1.96 15.51 0.44
C VAL A 62 0.74 16.31 0.00
N ALA A 63 0.90 17.57 -0.41
CA ALA A 63 -0.19 18.41 -0.89
C ALA A 63 -0.88 17.82 -2.13
N ILE A 64 -0.10 17.39 -3.13
CA ILE A 64 -0.63 16.72 -4.33
C ILE A 64 -1.33 15.41 -3.94
N GLY A 65 -0.72 14.62 -3.05
CA GLY A 65 -1.30 13.39 -2.53
C GLY A 65 -2.65 13.62 -1.85
N LEU A 66 -2.77 14.64 -0.99
CA LEU A 66 -4.03 15.01 -0.34
C LEU A 66 -5.11 15.40 -1.35
N VAL A 67 -4.76 16.15 -2.40
CA VAL A 67 -5.69 16.47 -3.48
C VAL A 67 -6.16 15.19 -4.19
N LEU A 68 -5.24 14.27 -4.50
CA LEU A 68 -5.56 12.96 -5.09
C LEU A 68 -6.49 12.13 -4.20
N MET A 69 -6.23 12.09 -2.89
CA MET A 69 -7.06 11.42 -1.90
C MET A 69 -8.49 12.00 -1.90
N VAL A 70 -8.62 13.32 -1.84
CA VAL A 70 -9.92 14.02 -1.83
C VAL A 70 -10.68 13.79 -3.13
N MET A 71 -10.00 13.79 -4.28
CA MET A 71 -10.62 13.49 -5.58
C MET A 71 -11.22 12.08 -5.61
N VAL A 72 -10.49 11.07 -5.17
CA VAL A 72 -11.01 9.68 -5.11
C VAL A 72 -12.13 9.56 -4.08
N LEU A 73 -11.97 10.18 -2.91
CA LEU A 73 -12.99 10.19 -1.86
C LEU A 73 -14.32 10.79 -2.34
N ALA A 74 -14.27 11.89 -3.08
CA ALA A 74 -15.44 12.58 -3.61
C ALA A 74 -16.09 11.88 -4.81
N THR A 75 -15.40 10.91 -5.43
CA THR A 75 -15.91 10.20 -6.61
C THR A 75 -16.98 9.19 -6.24
N ASP A 76 -18.05 9.06 -7.03
CA ASP A 76 -19.00 7.98 -6.82
C ASP A 76 -18.34 6.62 -7.15
N HIS A 77 -18.49 5.61 -6.29
CA HIS A 77 -17.98 4.25 -6.47
C HIS A 77 -18.39 3.62 -7.79
N ARG A 78 -19.55 4.00 -8.33
CA ARG A 78 -19.95 3.58 -9.69
C ARG A 78 -18.92 4.04 -10.72
N TRP A 79 -18.46 5.28 -10.61
CA TRP A 79 -17.40 5.82 -11.46
C TRP A 79 -16.05 5.16 -11.20
N VAL A 80 -15.72 4.82 -9.94
CA VAL A 80 -14.49 4.08 -9.64
C VAL A 80 -14.42 2.76 -10.42
N ARG A 81 -15.53 2.01 -10.48
CA ARG A 81 -15.61 0.77 -11.28
C ARG A 81 -15.50 1.01 -12.78
N ILE A 82 -16.13 2.07 -13.28
CA ILE A 82 -16.10 2.43 -14.71
C ILE A 82 -14.68 2.87 -15.13
N VAL A 83 -13.98 3.59 -14.27
CA VAL A 83 -12.64 4.14 -14.53
C VAL A 83 -11.52 3.12 -14.26
N ALA A 84 -11.79 2.07 -13.47
CA ALA A 84 -10.81 1.05 -13.13
C ALA A 84 -10.09 0.40 -14.34
N PRO A 85 -10.78 -0.03 -15.42
CA PRO A 85 -10.10 -0.54 -16.62
C PRO A 85 -9.17 0.49 -17.26
N LEU A 86 -9.58 1.77 -17.28
CA LEU A 86 -8.77 2.86 -17.81
C LEU A 86 -7.50 3.08 -16.96
N VAL A 87 -7.63 3.06 -15.64
CA VAL A 87 -6.49 3.16 -14.71
C VAL A 87 -5.53 1.98 -14.89
N TYR A 88 -6.07 0.77 -15.08
CA TYR A 88 -5.25 -0.40 -15.37
C TYR A 88 -4.47 -0.24 -16.68
N VAL A 89 -5.15 0.11 -17.79
CA VAL A 89 -4.48 0.35 -19.07
C VAL A 89 -3.45 1.48 -18.97
N ALA A 90 -3.77 2.59 -18.29
CA ALA A 90 -2.84 3.69 -18.06
C ALA A 90 -1.60 3.23 -17.27
N SER A 91 -1.75 2.34 -16.28
CA SER A 91 -0.62 1.76 -15.54
C SER A 91 0.26 0.88 -16.44
N ILE A 92 -0.35 0.09 -17.33
CA ILE A 92 0.40 -0.71 -18.32
C ILE A 92 1.17 0.20 -19.28
N VAL A 93 0.51 1.23 -19.81
CA VAL A 93 1.16 2.22 -20.68
C VAL A 93 2.33 2.89 -19.97
N GLY A 94 2.16 3.27 -18.69
CA GLY A 94 3.25 3.81 -17.89
C GLY A 94 4.42 2.84 -17.72
N LEU A 95 4.13 1.55 -17.43
CA LEU A 95 5.15 0.51 -17.31
C LEU A 95 5.89 0.23 -18.63
N VAL A 96 5.19 0.29 -19.77
CA VAL A 96 5.83 0.17 -21.09
C VAL A 96 6.66 1.42 -21.40
N LEU A 97 6.14 2.60 -21.08
CA LEU A 97 6.83 3.87 -21.30
C LEU A 97 8.16 3.93 -20.53
N VAL A 98 8.18 3.48 -19.28
CA VAL A 98 9.43 3.49 -18.49
C VAL A 98 10.47 2.52 -19.01
N LEU A 99 10.06 1.41 -19.65
CA LEU A 99 10.99 0.49 -20.32
C LEU A 99 11.70 1.12 -21.52
N VAL A 100 11.10 2.15 -22.15
CA VAL A 100 11.65 2.81 -23.36
C VAL A 100 12.31 4.15 -23.01
N ALA A 101 11.73 4.91 -22.09
CA ALA A 101 12.11 6.29 -21.77
C ALA A 101 12.53 6.50 -20.30
N GLY A 102 12.58 5.44 -19.49
CA GLY A 102 12.96 5.54 -18.08
C GLY A 102 14.46 5.76 -17.87
N SER A 103 14.82 6.37 -16.75
CA SER A 103 16.19 6.49 -16.23
C SER A 103 16.55 5.29 -15.37
N THR A 104 17.81 4.86 -15.44
CA THR A 104 18.33 3.76 -14.60
C THR A 104 18.86 4.33 -13.28
N ILE A 105 18.31 3.87 -12.16
CA ILE A 105 18.73 4.22 -10.79
C ILE A 105 18.92 2.92 -10.02
N ASN A 106 20.07 2.75 -9.36
CA ASN A 106 20.39 1.55 -8.56
C ASN A 106 20.17 0.22 -9.31
N GLY A 107 20.52 0.19 -10.61
CA GLY A 107 20.42 -1.00 -11.47
C GLY A 107 19.03 -1.30 -12.07
N SER A 108 18.02 -0.49 -11.69
CA SER A 108 16.63 -0.61 -12.13
C SER A 108 16.22 0.54 -13.06
N ARG A 109 15.54 0.22 -14.16
CA ARG A 109 14.99 1.21 -15.12
C ARG A 109 13.50 1.45 -14.84
N SER A 110 13.20 2.07 -13.71
CA SER A 110 11.82 2.17 -13.19
C SER A 110 11.33 3.61 -12.98
N TRP A 111 12.12 4.64 -13.33
CA TRP A 111 11.78 6.04 -13.06
C TRP A 111 11.67 6.88 -14.34
N ILE A 112 10.61 7.67 -14.45
CA ILE A 112 10.41 8.68 -15.51
C ILE A 112 10.61 10.06 -14.89
N GLN A 113 11.50 10.87 -15.46
CA GLN A 113 11.70 12.25 -15.00
C GLN A 113 10.77 13.20 -15.76
N LEU A 114 9.93 13.94 -15.03
CA LEU A 114 8.95 14.87 -15.57
C LEU A 114 9.03 16.20 -14.80
N GLY A 115 9.57 17.24 -15.44
CA GLY A 115 9.54 18.61 -14.91
C GLY A 115 10.11 18.78 -13.49
N GLY A 116 11.15 18.03 -13.14
CA GLY A 116 11.78 18.08 -11.80
C GLY A 116 11.16 17.11 -10.77
N MET A 117 10.15 16.32 -11.14
CA MET A 117 9.62 15.22 -10.35
C MET A 117 9.97 13.87 -10.99
N SER A 118 10.16 12.84 -10.15
CA SER A 118 10.34 11.46 -10.61
C SER A 118 9.05 10.67 -10.40
N ILE A 119 8.56 10.08 -11.49
CA ILE A 119 7.37 9.23 -11.48
C ILE A 119 7.78 7.78 -11.68
N GLN A 120 7.34 6.91 -10.77
CA GLN A 120 7.52 5.47 -10.84
C GLN A 120 6.16 4.81 -11.14
N PRO A 121 5.92 4.36 -12.39
CA PRO A 121 4.64 3.79 -12.79
C PRO A 121 4.23 2.55 -11.99
N SER A 122 5.21 1.79 -11.48
CA SER A 122 4.96 0.57 -10.72
C SER A 122 4.26 0.81 -9.37
N GLU A 123 4.37 2.01 -8.78
CA GLU A 123 3.61 2.41 -7.59
C GLU A 123 2.10 2.43 -7.87
N PHE A 124 1.70 2.98 -9.02
CA PHE A 124 0.30 3.03 -9.45
C PHE A 124 -0.19 1.67 -9.94
N ALA A 125 0.68 0.87 -10.56
CA ALA A 125 0.34 -0.46 -11.05
C ALA A 125 -0.10 -1.41 -9.92
N LYS A 126 0.50 -1.31 -8.72
CA LYS A 126 0.08 -2.10 -7.53
C LYS A 126 -1.39 -1.85 -7.21
N LEU A 127 -1.79 -0.58 -7.12
CA LEU A 127 -3.19 -0.20 -6.88
C LEU A 127 -4.10 -0.63 -8.04
N ALA A 128 -3.66 -0.43 -9.28
CA ALA A 128 -4.43 -0.79 -10.47
C ALA A 128 -4.69 -2.30 -10.57
N VAL A 129 -3.72 -3.14 -10.18
CA VAL A 129 -3.89 -4.60 -10.10
C VAL A 129 -4.90 -4.97 -9.04
N VAL A 130 -4.82 -4.39 -7.84
CA VAL A 130 -5.79 -4.63 -6.76
C VAL A 130 -7.21 -4.31 -7.23
N ILE A 131 -7.40 -3.12 -7.82
CA ILE A 131 -8.70 -2.67 -8.30
C ILE A 131 -9.18 -3.55 -9.48
N GLY A 132 -8.30 -3.90 -10.42
CA GLY A 132 -8.63 -4.74 -11.57
C GLY A 132 -9.06 -6.15 -11.17
N MET A 133 -8.34 -6.78 -10.23
CA MET A 133 -8.73 -8.07 -9.66
C MET A 133 -10.06 -7.97 -8.90
N ALA A 134 -10.24 -6.94 -8.09
CA ALA A 134 -11.49 -6.70 -7.35
C ALA A 134 -12.69 -6.53 -8.29
N LEU A 135 -12.52 -5.80 -9.40
CA LEU A 135 -13.56 -5.60 -10.41
C LEU A 135 -13.92 -6.91 -11.11
N LEU A 136 -12.92 -7.69 -11.54
CA LEU A 136 -13.16 -8.96 -12.21
C LEU A 136 -13.96 -9.93 -11.33
N VAL A 137 -13.65 -10.00 -10.03
CA VAL A 137 -14.40 -10.86 -9.12
C VAL A 137 -15.79 -10.31 -8.85
N ALA A 138 -15.94 -9.00 -8.68
CA ALA A 138 -17.25 -8.39 -8.45
C ALA A 138 -18.23 -8.65 -9.61
N GLU A 139 -17.81 -8.43 -10.86
CA GLU A 139 -18.67 -8.61 -12.04
C GLU A 139 -19.07 -10.09 -12.27
N ARG A 140 -18.19 -11.04 -11.94
CA ARG A 140 -18.43 -12.48 -12.20
C ARG A 140 -19.16 -13.19 -11.06
N THR A 141 -19.10 -12.63 -9.86
CA THR A 141 -19.54 -13.28 -8.62
C THR A 141 -20.70 -12.56 -7.92
N GLU A 142 -21.15 -11.41 -8.43
CA GLU A 142 -22.40 -10.76 -8.02
C GLU A 142 -23.56 -11.79 -8.07
N GLY A 143 -24.13 -12.12 -6.89
CA GLY A 143 -25.19 -13.12 -6.70
C GLY A 143 -24.75 -14.55 -6.34
N ARG A 144 -23.44 -14.86 -6.34
CA ARG A 144 -22.93 -16.24 -6.07
C ARG A 144 -21.78 -16.32 -5.06
N TRP A 145 -21.46 -15.24 -4.35
CA TRP A 145 -20.36 -15.14 -3.39
C TRP A 145 -20.19 -16.34 -2.45
N ARG A 146 -21.29 -16.92 -1.96
CA ARG A 146 -21.26 -18.11 -1.08
C ARG A 146 -20.58 -19.36 -1.66
N ARG A 147 -20.38 -19.44 -3.00
CA ARG A 147 -19.75 -20.59 -3.66
C ARG A 147 -18.25 -20.41 -3.91
N GLY A 148 -17.65 -19.29 -3.49
CA GLY A 148 -16.25 -18.98 -3.76
C GLY A 148 -15.96 -18.65 -5.23
N VAL A 149 -14.70 -18.33 -5.49
CA VAL A 149 -14.21 -17.93 -6.82
C VAL A 149 -13.89 -19.17 -7.65
N ARG A 150 -14.36 -19.20 -8.90
CA ARG A 150 -14.10 -20.33 -9.81
C ARG A 150 -12.69 -20.28 -10.39
N THR A 151 -12.20 -21.42 -10.87
CA THR A 151 -10.92 -21.51 -11.61
C THR A 151 -10.76 -20.45 -12.69
N LEU A 152 -11.80 -20.17 -13.48
CA LEU A 152 -11.74 -19.15 -14.53
C LEU A 152 -11.51 -17.73 -13.99
N GLU A 153 -12.09 -17.41 -12.83
CA GLU A 153 -11.90 -16.11 -12.18
C GLU A 153 -10.51 -16.01 -11.55
N VAL A 154 -10.01 -17.09 -10.95
CA VAL A 154 -8.62 -17.17 -10.47
C VAL A 154 -7.62 -16.96 -11.61
N VAL A 155 -7.82 -17.65 -12.73
CA VAL A 155 -6.99 -17.46 -13.93
C VAL A 155 -7.10 -16.03 -14.44
N GLY A 156 -8.31 -15.45 -14.48
CA GLY A 156 -8.51 -14.04 -14.85
C GLY A 156 -7.73 -13.07 -13.95
N MET A 157 -7.77 -13.26 -12.64
CA MET A 157 -6.99 -12.48 -11.68
C MET A 157 -5.48 -12.63 -11.89
N LEU A 158 -5.01 -13.85 -12.12
CA LEU A 158 -3.59 -14.11 -12.40
C LEU A 158 -3.14 -13.47 -13.71
N LEU A 159 -3.98 -13.45 -14.74
CA LEU A 159 -3.69 -12.76 -16.01
C LEU A 159 -3.58 -11.24 -15.82
N ILE A 160 -4.50 -10.64 -15.06
CA ILE A 160 -4.45 -9.21 -14.71
C ILE A 160 -3.14 -8.87 -13.97
N ALA A 161 -2.70 -9.74 -13.06
CA ALA A 161 -1.46 -9.55 -12.32
C ALA A 161 -0.20 -9.83 -13.16
N ALA A 162 -0.25 -10.81 -14.06
CA ALA A 162 0.90 -11.27 -14.84
C ALA A 162 1.45 -10.19 -15.77
N VAL A 163 0.58 -9.38 -16.39
CA VAL A 163 1.04 -8.35 -17.34
C VAL A 163 1.93 -7.29 -16.65
N PRO A 164 1.50 -6.61 -15.56
CA PRO A 164 2.38 -5.74 -14.78
C PRO A 164 3.59 -6.47 -14.21
N ALA A 165 3.42 -7.70 -13.70
CA ALA A 165 4.52 -8.46 -13.10
C ALA A 165 5.66 -8.69 -14.10
N VAL A 166 5.35 -9.11 -15.33
CA VAL A 166 6.36 -9.29 -16.39
C VAL A 166 7.03 -7.96 -16.73
N LEU A 167 6.26 -6.88 -16.88
CA LEU A 167 6.83 -5.56 -17.18
C LEU A 167 7.74 -5.03 -16.07
N ILE A 168 7.42 -5.31 -14.80
CA ILE A 168 8.24 -4.94 -13.64
C ILE A 168 9.51 -5.80 -13.58
N LEU A 169 9.42 -7.10 -13.89
CA LEU A 169 10.58 -7.98 -14.01
C LEU A 169 11.54 -7.52 -15.12
N LEU A 170 11.01 -6.98 -16.22
CA LEU A 170 11.79 -6.37 -17.30
C LEU A 170 12.45 -5.03 -16.89
N GLN A 171 12.07 -4.42 -15.75
CA GLN A 171 12.70 -3.22 -15.17
C GLN A 171 13.82 -3.52 -14.16
N PRO A 172 14.24 -4.79 -14.04
CA PRO A 172 14.91 -5.38 -12.87
C PRO A 172 14.48 -4.96 -11.45
N ASP A 173 13.22 -4.63 -11.21
CA ASP A 173 12.73 -4.16 -9.90
C ASP A 173 12.15 -5.31 -9.05
N LEU A 174 13.03 -6.04 -8.36
CA LEU A 174 12.63 -7.16 -7.49
C LEU A 174 11.82 -6.73 -6.27
N GLY A 175 12.11 -5.56 -5.71
CA GLY A 175 11.40 -5.06 -4.53
C GLY A 175 9.93 -4.88 -4.83
N THR A 176 9.63 -4.15 -5.91
CA THR A 176 8.24 -3.95 -6.34
C THR A 176 7.58 -5.26 -6.77
N MET A 177 8.32 -6.17 -7.41
CA MET A 177 7.78 -7.48 -7.79
C MET A 177 7.38 -8.33 -6.58
N LEU A 178 8.19 -8.36 -5.51
CA LEU A 178 7.85 -9.08 -4.27
C LEU A 178 6.59 -8.51 -3.63
N VAL A 179 6.48 -7.17 -3.58
CA VAL A 179 5.28 -6.51 -3.06
C VAL A 179 4.06 -6.88 -3.90
N LEU A 180 4.16 -6.80 -5.23
CA LEU A 180 3.06 -7.15 -6.12
C LEU A 180 2.65 -8.63 -5.95
N ALA A 181 3.61 -9.55 -5.87
CA ALA A 181 3.35 -10.96 -5.65
C ALA A 181 2.61 -11.22 -4.32
N ALA A 182 3.06 -10.58 -3.23
CA ALA A 182 2.40 -10.68 -1.93
C ALA A 182 0.99 -10.08 -1.94
N THR A 183 0.79 -8.96 -2.63
CA THR A 183 -0.52 -8.35 -2.83
C THR A 183 -1.46 -9.28 -3.60
N VAL A 184 -1.01 -9.87 -4.70
CA VAL A 184 -1.79 -10.81 -5.52
C VAL A 184 -2.14 -12.07 -4.71
N PHE A 185 -1.18 -12.61 -3.95
CA PHE A 185 -1.42 -13.72 -3.04
C PHE A 185 -2.49 -13.38 -1.99
N GLY A 186 -2.41 -12.21 -1.36
CA GLY A 186 -3.37 -11.74 -0.37
C GLY A 186 -4.78 -11.57 -0.94
N VAL A 187 -4.89 -10.96 -2.13
CA VAL A 187 -6.16 -10.80 -2.85
C VAL A 187 -6.77 -12.16 -3.19
N LEU A 188 -5.98 -13.11 -3.71
CA LEU A 188 -6.45 -14.46 -4.01
C LEU A 188 -6.93 -15.19 -2.75
N ALA A 189 -6.17 -15.11 -1.66
CA ALA A 189 -6.52 -15.75 -0.40
C ALA A 189 -7.85 -15.24 0.16
N ILE A 190 -8.09 -13.93 0.07
CA ILE A 190 -9.29 -13.28 0.60
C ILE A 190 -10.49 -13.43 -0.34
N SER A 191 -10.24 -13.58 -1.65
CA SER A 191 -11.29 -13.84 -2.64
C SER A 191 -12.00 -15.19 -2.43
N GLY A 192 -11.44 -16.09 -1.62
CA GLY A 192 -11.98 -17.44 -1.41
C GLY A 192 -11.58 -18.41 -2.51
N ALA A 193 -10.43 -18.18 -3.17
CA ALA A 193 -9.84 -19.12 -4.10
C ALA A 193 -9.43 -20.42 -3.38
N ASP A 194 -9.54 -21.56 -4.07
CA ASP A 194 -9.12 -22.86 -3.52
C ASP A 194 -7.63 -22.82 -3.10
N ARG A 195 -7.30 -23.45 -1.97
CA ARG A 195 -5.93 -23.52 -1.42
C ARG A 195 -4.89 -24.04 -2.40
N ARG A 196 -5.29 -24.87 -3.38
CA ARG A 196 -4.41 -25.37 -4.46
C ARG A 196 -3.81 -24.25 -5.31
N TRP A 197 -4.53 -23.15 -5.53
CA TRP A 197 -4.02 -22.00 -6.28
C TRP A 197 -3.00 -21.21 -5.48
N LEU A 198 -3.24 -21.07 -4.16
CA LEU A 198 -2.28 -20.45 -3.24
C LEU A 198 -1.00 -21.28 -3.17
N ALA A 199 -1.12 -22.60 -3.01
CA ALA A 199 0.01 -23.53 -3.03
C ALA A 199 0.75 -23.54 -4.38
N GLY A 200 0.01 -23.46 -5.49
CA GLY A 200 0.58 -23.37 -6.83
C GLY A 200 1.34 -22.06 -7.05
N LEU A 201 0.81 -20.93 -6.55
CA LEU A 201 1.46 -19.63 -6.65
C LEU A 201 2.75 -19.58 -5.81
N THR A 202 2.72 -20.11 -4.59
CA THR A 202 3.93 -20.16 -3.74
C THR A 202 4.97 -21.11 -4.32
N LEU A 203 4.60 -22.34 -4.70
CA LEU A 203 5.53 -23.29 -5.30
C LEU A 203 6.08 -22.77 -6.63
N GLY A 204 5.22 -22.20 -7.48
CA GLY A 204 5.60 -21.60 -8.74
C GLY A 204 6.57 -20.43 -8.57
N GLY A 205 6.34 -19.57 -7.57
CA GLY A 205 7.26 -18.48 -7.22
C GLY A 205 8.62 -18.98 -6.76
N VAL A 206 8.67 -20.01 -5.90
CA VAL A 206 9.93 -20.63 -5.45
C VAL A 206 10.68 -21.26 -6.62
N VAL A 207 9.99 -22.05 -7.46
CA VAL A 207 10.60 -22.67 -8.65
C VAL A 207 11.11 -21.60 -9.61
N ALA A 208 10.33 -20.56 -9.87
CA ALA A 208 10.76 -19.46 -10.74
C ALA A 208 12.00 -18.74 -10.20
N ALA A 209 12.07 -18.51 -8.88
CA ALA A 209 13.25 -17.92 -8.24
C ALA A 209 14.49 -18.82 -8.38
N VAL A 210 14.35 -20.12 -8.09
CA VAL A 210 15.45 -21.10 -8.23
C VAL A 210 15.94 -21.18 -9.68
N VAL A 211 15.01 -21.26 -10.63
CA VAL A 211 15.32 -21.32 -12.06
C VAL A 211 16.04 -20.03 -12.49
N ALA A 212 15.54 -18.86 -12.09
CA ALA A 212 16.16 -17.58 -12.42
C ALA A 212 17.60 -17.46 -11.89
N VAL A 213 17.87 -17.98 -10.68
CA VAL A 213 19.22 -18.03 -10.11
C VAL A 213 20.09 -19.02 -10.90
N SER A 214 19.59 -20.24 -11.12
CA SER A 214 20.36 -21.31 -11.76
C SER A 214 20.73 -21.02 -13.21
N LEU A 215 19.90 -20.26 -13.92
CA LEU A 215 20.11 -19.86 -15.32
C LEU A 215 20.89 -18.54 -15.45
N GLY A 216 21.29 -17.91 -14.34
CA GLY A 216 22.00 -16.62 -14.36
C GLY A 216 21.16 -15.48 -14.96
N VAL A 217 19.83 -15.56 -14.85
CA VAL A 217 18.90 -14.53 -15.37
C VAL A 217 18.90 -13.30 -14.46
N LEU A 218 19.13 -13.51 -13.16
CA LEU A 218 19.30 -12.42 -12.20
C LEU A 218 20.63 -11.72 -12.43
N LYS A 219 20.61 -10.40 -12.38
CA LYS A 219 21.83 -9.58 -12.39
C LYS A 219 22.63 -9.83 -11.12
N ASP A 220 23.96 -9.68 -11.18
CA ASP A 220 24.86 -9.93 -10.05
C ASP A 220 24.39 -9.22 -8.76
N TYR A 221 24.05 -7.92 -8.85
CA TYR A 221 23.57 -7.15 -7.68
C TYR A 221 22.30 -7.73 -7.02
N GLN A 222 21.46 -8.44 -7.78
CA GLN A 222 20.23 -9.04 -7.26
C GLN A 222 20.54 -10.30 -6.44
N VAL A 223 21.52 -11.08 -6.90
CA VAL A 223 22.05 -12.24 -6.18
C VAL A 223 22.81 -11.77 -4.94
N ASP A 224 23.62 -10.72 -5.07
CA ASP A 224 24.40 -10.14 -3.97
C ASP A 224 23.51 -9.68 -2.81
N ARG A 225 22.35 -9.09 -3.08
CA ARG A 225 21.38 -8.70 -2.03
C ARG A 225 20.85 -9.88 -1.23
N PHE A 226 20.68 -11.04 -1.87
CA PHE A 226 20.25 -12.26 -1.20
C PHE A 226 21.40 -12.91 -0.42
N LEU A 227 22.58 -12.98 -1.02
CA LEU A 227 23.78 -13.52 -0.37
C LEU A 227 24.20 -12.67 0.84
N ALA A 228 24.21 -11.34 0.71
CA ALA A 228 24.50 -10.41 1.79
C ALA A 228 23.49 -10.50 2.94
N PHE A 229 22.24 -10.88 2.67
CA PHE A 229 21.28 -11.16 3.73
C PHE A 229 21.64 -12.42 4.53
N THR A 230 22.03 -13.50 3.84
CA THR A 230 22.40 -14.77 4.49
C THR A 230 23.78 -14.75 5.13
N ASN A 231 24.71 -13.99 4.56
CA ASN A 231 26.08 -13.82 5.06
C ASN A 231 26.56 -12.40 4.76
N PRO A 232 26.30 -11.44 5.67
CA PRO A 232 26.65 -10.04 5.50
C PRO A 232 28.15 -9.78 5.26
N GLY A 233 29.02 -10.67 5.74
CA GLY A 233 30.47 -10.55 5.59
C GLY A 233 30.98 -10.76 4.16
N LEU A 234 30.13 -11.24 3.23
CA LEU A 234 30.50 -11.45 1.82
C LEU A 234 30.46 -10.16 0.99
N ASP A 235 29.71 -9.15 1.42
CA ASP A 235 29.59 -7.87 0.73
C ASP A 235 29.68 -6.66 1.69
N PRO A 236 30.89 -6.41 2.25
CA PRO A 236 31.12 -5.34 3.22
C PRO A 236 31.09 -3.92 2.63
N ARG A 237 30.82 -3.75 1.33
CA ARG A 237 30.75 -2.44 0.65
C ARG A 237 29.42 -2.18 -0.08
N GLY A 238 28.60 -3.20 -0.28
CA GLY A 238 27.30 -3.09 -0.94
C GLY A 238 26.13 -3.30 0.02
N ALA A 239 25.31 -4.32 -0.23
CA ALA A 239 24.07 -4.55 0.50
C ALA A 239 24.33 -4.91 1.98
N GLY A 240 25.41 -5.64 2.27
CA GLY A 240 25.79 -6.01 3.64
C GLY A 240 26.10 -4.80 4.51
N TYR A 241 26.85 -3.84 3.96
CA TYR A 241 27.14 -2.56 4.62
C TYR A 241 25.86 -1.80 4.98
N ASN A 242 24.90 -1.69 4.05
CA ASN A 242 23.66 -0.95 4.29
C ASN A 242 22.86 -1.55 5.46
N THR A 243 22.73 -2.88 5.50
CA THR A 243 22.03 -3.58 6.58
C THR A 243 22.76 -3.46 7.91
N GLU A 244 24.10 -3.55 7.91
CA GLU A 244 24.90 -3.40 9.12
C GLU A 244 24.77 -1.98 9.71
N GLN A 245 24.96 -0.95 8.89
CA GLN A 245 24.79 0.43 9.33
C GLN A 245 23.35 0.73 9.77
N ALA A 246 22.34 0.18 9.08
CA ALA A 246 20.95 0.29 9.49
C ALA A 246 20.70 -0.27 10.89
N ARG A 247 21.25 -1.46 11.18
CA ARG A 247 21.16 -2.08 12.52
C ARG A 247 21.90 -1.27 13.59
N ILE A 248 23.09 -0.74 13.27
CA ILE A 248 23.84 0.12 14.20
C ILE A 248 23.06 1.39 14.50
N ALA A 249 22.50 2.05 13.49
CA ALA A 249 21.68 3.26 13.67
C ALA A 249 20.46 3.00 14.57
N VAL A 250 19.69 1.94 14.30
CA VAL A 250 18.55 1.54 15.14
C VAL A 250 19.02 1.19 16.56
N GLY A 251 20.13 0.47 16.70
CA GLY A 251 20.69 0.09 18.01
C GLY A 251 21.15 1.30 18.85
N ASN A 252 21.75 2.30 18.20
CA ASN A 252 22.25 3.52 18.83
C ASN A 252 21.16 4.41 19.44
N GLY A 253 19.91 4.28 18.99
CA GLY A 253 18.79 5.04 19.53
C GLY A 253 18.34 4.58 20.92
N GLY A 254 18.65 3.34 21.33
CA GLY A 254 18.20 2.82 22.63
C GLY A 254 16.68 2.94 22.81
N LEU A 255 16.23 3.23 24.04
CA LEU A 255 14.79 3.34 24.34
C LEU A 255 14.17 4.68 23.89
N PHE A 256 14.91 5.79 24.06
CA PHE A 256 14.37 7.16 23.92
C PHE A 256 14.86 7.90 22.68
N GLY A 257 15.83 7.37 21.95
CA GLY A 257 16.45 8.01 20.81
C GLY A 257 17.57 8.96 21.22
N GLN A 258 18.32 9.42 20.21
CA GLN A 258 19.35 10.45 20.38
C GLN A 258 18.79 11.88 20.40
N GLY A 259 17.52 12.06 20.01
CA GLY A 259 16.90 13.35 19.79
C GLY A 259 16.65 13.59 18.30
N LEU A 260 15.51 14.21 17.97
CA LEU A 260 15.17 14.57 16.59
C LEU A 260 16.23 15.53 16.02
N PHE A 261 16.68 15.25 14.81
CA PHE A 261 17.83 15.87 14.16
C PHE A 261 19.18 15.47 14.72
N ASP A 262 19.32 14.86 15.90
CA ASP A 262 20.62 14.61 16.55
C ASP A 262 21.21 13.22 16.28
N GLY A 263 20.62 12.45 15.35
CA GLY A 263 21.11 11.11 14.99
C GLY A 263 22.53 11.12 14.41
N SER A 264 23.47 10.48 15.08
CA SER A 264 24.88 10.40 14.69
C SER A 264 25.11 9.78 13.29
N GLN A 265 24.44 8.65 13.01
CA GLN A 265 24.51 7.91 11.75
C GLN A 265 23.68 8.57 10.67
N THR A 266 22.55 9.16 11.05
CA THR A 266 21.67 9.96 10.20
C THR A 266 22.39 11.19 9.65
N ARG A 267 22.92 12.04 10.54
CA ARG A 267 23.60 13.29 10.15
C ARG A 267 24.85 13.05 9.31
N SER A 268 25.60 11.99 9.63
CA SER A 268 26.85 11.64 8.93
C SER A 268 26.60 10.89 7.62
N GLY A 269 25.35 10.51 7.33
CA GLY A 269 24.98 9.85 6.08
C GLY A 269 25.52 8.43 5.93
N PHE A 270 25.83 7.73 7.04
CA PHE A 270 26.46 6.42 7.00
C PHE A 270 25.55 5.31 6.46
N VAL A 271 24.23 5.43 6.65
CA VAL A 271 23.26 4.55 5.98
C VAL A 271 22.89 5.19 4.63
N PRO A 272 23.11 4.49 3.51
CA PRO A 272 22.66 4.97 2.20
C PRO A 272 21.13 4.99 2.09
N GLU A 273 20.58 5.88 1.27
CA GLU A 273 19.14 5.94 0.99
C GLU A 273 18.24 6.03 2.26
N GLN A 274 18.74 6.69 3.32
CA GLN A 274 17.99 6.92 4.58
C GLN A 274 16.66 7.64 4.39
N HIS A 275 16.60 8.58 3.45
CA HIS A 275 15.38 9.38 3.26
C HIS A 275 14.30 8.61 2.48
N THR A 276 14.67 7.56 1.76
CA THR A 276 13.81 6.71 0.92
C THR A 276 13.65 5.33 1.57
N ASP A 277 14.52 4.38 1.25
CA ASP A 277 14.35 2.95 1.55
C ASP A 277 14.70 2.60 3.00
N PHE A 278 15.51 3.42 3.68
CA PHE A 278 15.96 3.17 5.05
C PHE A 278 15.41 4.18 6.08
N ILE A 279 14.28 4.85 5.80
CA ILE A 279 13.73 5.87 6.71
C ILE A 279 13.42 5.35 8.12
N PHE A 280 13.14 4.05 8.24
CA PHE A 280 12.92 3.42 9.54
C PHE A 280 14.15 3.51 10.45
N THR A 281 15.37 3.55 9.90
CA THR A 281 16.60 3.68 10.71
C THR A 281 16.69 5.03 11.38
N VAL A 282 16.20 6.08 10.73
CA VAL A 282 16.17 7.45 11.27
C VAL A 282 15.20 7.52 12.44
N ALA A 283 14.01 6.91 12.29
CA ALA A 283 13.06 6.80 13.40
C ALA A 283 13.65 6.03 14.59
N GLY A 284 14.35 4.92 14.31
CA GLY A 284 15.01 4.10 15.33
C GLY A 284 16.13 4.83 16.05
N GLU A 285 16.98 5.55 15.33
CA GLU A 285 18.10 6.28 15.91
C GLU A 285 17.66 7.53 16.69
N GLU A 286 16.81 8.37 16.08
CA GLU A 286 16.49 9.69 16.64
C GLU A 286 15.37 9.66 17.68
N LEU A 287 14.38 8.78 17.48
CA LEU A 287 13.21 8.65 18.37
C LEU A 287 13.26 7.40 19.24
N GLY A 288 14.26 6.53 19.03
CA GLY A 288 14.46 5.31 19.81
C GLY A 288 13.38 4.26 19.59
N LEU A 289 13.36 3.27 20.48
CA LEU A 289 12.36 2.21 20.48
C LEU A 289 10.93 2.76 20.62
N LEU A 290 10.73 3.83 21.41
CA LEU A 290 9.39 4.41 21.61
C LEU A 290 8.84 5.03 20.32
N GLY A 291 9.64 5.82 19.59
CA GLY A 291 9.20 6.43 18.34
C GLY A 291 9.08 5.43 17.19
N ALA A 292 10.06 4.53 17.04
CA ALA A 292 9.97 3.46 16.06
C ALA A 292 8.79 2.52 16.34
N GLY A 293 8.55 2.19 17.61
CA GLY A 293 7.40 1.41 18.07
C GLY A 293 6.06 2.10 17.81
N LEU A 294 5.97 3.42 18.04
CA LEU A 294 4.80 4.22 17.69
C LEU A 294 4.53 4.18 16.18
N MET A 295 5.55 4.26 15.35
CA MET A 295 5.39 4.18 13.89
C MET A 295 4.88 2.80 13.44
N ILE A 296 5.40 1.71 14.02
CA ILE A 296 4.89 0.35 13.79
C ILE A 296 3.43 0.25 14.23
N LEU A 297 3.09 0.79 15.41
CA LEU A 297 1.72 0.81 15.93
C LEU A 297 0.78 1.54 14.97
N LEU A 298 1.15 2.73 14.49
CA LEU A 298 0.34 3.53 13.56
C LEU A 298 0.15 2.81 12.22
N LEU A 299 1.19 2.19 11.67
CA LEU A 299 1.07 1.34 10.48
C LEU A 299 0.14 0.15 10.73
N GLY A 300 0.27 -0.48 11.90
CA GLY A 300 -0.62 -1.54 12.36
C GLY A 300 -2.08 -1.10 12.43
N VAL A 301 -2.36 0.11 12.93
CA VAL A 301 -3.70 0.70 12.95
C VAL A 301 -4.20 0.93 11.52
N VAL A 302 -3.39 1.50 10.63
CA VAL A 302 -3.78 1.71 9.22
C VAL A 302 -4.15 0.40 8.54
N ILE A 303 -3.34 -0.64 8.69
CA ILE A 303 -3.59 -1.98 8.12
C ILE A 303 -4.83 -2.61 8.76
N TRP A 304 -4.96 -2.55 10.08
CA TRP A 304 -6.10 -3.09 10.81
C TRP A 304 -7.40 -2.43 10.37
N ARG A 305 -7.43 -1.10 10.24
CA ARG A 305 -8.62 -0.38 9.76
C ARG A 305 -8.94 -0.70 8.31
N ALA A 306 -7.95 -0.84 7.42
CA ALA A 306 -8.18 -1.29 6.05
C ALA A 306 -8.83 -2.70 6.01
N LEU A 307 -8.37 -3.63 6.85
CA LEU A 307 -9.00 -4.95 7.00
C LEU A 307 -10.40 -4.87 7.62
N ALA A 308 -10.62 -4.00 8.61
CA ALA A 308 -11.94 -3.76 9.19
C ALA A 308 -12.93 -3.27 8.12
N ILE A 309 -12.53 -2.30 7.28
CA ILE A 309 -13.34 -1.83 6.15
C ILE A 309 -13.67 -2.98 5.18
N ALA A 310 -12.71 -3.88 4.92
CA ALA A 310 -12.95 -5.05 4.08
C ALA A 310 -13.99 -6.02 4.69
N MET A 311 -13.99 -6.19 6.01
CA MET A 311 -14.94 -7.06 6.71
C MET A 311 -16.34 -6.42 6.81
N ASP A 312 -16.42 -5.11 6.99
CA ASP A 312 -17.67 -4.39 7.24
C ASP A 312 -18.46 -4.05 5.96
N THR A 313 -17.81 -4.10 4.79
CA THR A 313 -18.49 -3.78 3.52
C THR A 313 -19.27 -4.98 2.96
N ASP A 314 -20.50 -4.73 2.51
CA ASP A 314 -21.35 -5.70 1.82
C ASP A 314 -20.98 -5.90 0.34
N ASP A 315 -20.21 -4.95 -0.21
CA ASP A 315 -19.81 -4.98 -1.61
C ASP A 315 -18.57 -5.86 -1.85
N VAL A 316 -18.67 -6.82 -2.77
CA VAL A 316 -17.56 -7.71 -3.15
C VAL A 316 -16.36 -6.93 -3.67
N PHE A 317 -16.58 -5.92 -4.52
CA PHE A 317 -15.49 -5.09 -5.01
C PHE A 317 -14.79 -4.37 -3.85
N GLY A 318 -15.57 -3.69 -2.99
CA GLY A 318 -15.05 -2.97 -1.84
C GLY A 318 -14.25 -3.87 -0.89
N ARG A 319 -14.75 -5.08 -0.62
CA ARG A 319 -14.10 -6.07 0.24
C ARG A 319 -12.75 -6.49 -0.30
N ILE A 320 -12.69 -6.88 -1.57
CA ILE A 320 -11.46 -7.37 -2.20
C ILE A 320 -10.45 -6.23 -2.38
N ALA A 321 -10.91 -5.03 -2.78
CA ALA A 321 -10.04 -3.87 -2.93
C ALA A 321 -9.43 -3.44 -1.59
N ALA A 322 -10.23 -3.33 -0.53
CA ALA A 322 -9.75 -2.93 0.79
C ALA A 322 -8.77 -3.95 1.38
N ALA A 323 -9.08 -5.23 1.24
CA ALA A 323 -8.20 -6.33 1.60
C ALA A 323 -6.87 -6.30 0.83
N GLY A 324 -6.92 -6.10 -0.49
CA GLY A 324 -5.73 -6.02 -1.33
C GLY A 324 -4.81 -4.85 -0.96
N ILE A 325 -5.39 -3.68 -0.66
CA ILE A 325 -4.65 -2.51 -0.16
C ILE A 325 -4.00 -2.82 1.19
N ALA A 326 -4.72 -3.48 2.10
CA ALA A 326 -4.16 -3.88 3.39
C ALA A 326 -2.97 -4.85 3.23
N CYS A 327 -3.09 -5.85 2.35
CA CYS A 327 -2.00 -6.78 2.05
C CYS A 327 -0.80 -6.06 1.41
N TRP A 328 -1.06 -5.12 0.49
CA TRP A 328 -0.03 -4.30 -0.13
C TRP A 328 0.75 -3.50 0.93
N TRP A 329 0.08 -2.66 1.72
CA TRP A 329 0.75 -1.86 2.74
C TRP A 329 1.41 -2.72 3.82
N GLY A 330 0.77 -3.81 4.24
CA GLY A 330 1.31 -4.72 5.24
C GLY A 330 2.61 -5.38 4.80
N PHE A 331 2.65 -5.95 3.60
CA PHE A 331 3.86 -6.57 3.09
C PHE A 331 4.97 -5.54 2.81
N GLN A 332 4.61 -4.39 2.23
CA GLN A 332 5.57 -3.32 1.95
C GLN A 332 6.19 -2.76 3.24
N ALA A 333 5.39 -2.56 4.30
CA ALA A 333 5.88 -2.15 5.60
C ALA A 333 6.77 -3.23 6.26
N PHE A 334 6.32 -4.49 6.23
CA PHE A 334 7.11 -5.62 6.75
C PHE A 334 8.47 -5.73 6.05
N GLN A 335 8.49 -5.59 4.72
CA GLN A 335 9.71 -5.64 3.94
C GLN A 335 10.67 -4.50 4.30
N ASN A 336 10.19 -3.25 4.33
CA ASN A 336 11.01 -2.06 4.61
C ASN A 336 11.57 -2.07 6.05
N ILE A 337 10.71 -2.33 7.05
CA ILE A 337 11.15 -2.44 8.44
C ILE A 337 12.08 -3.65 8.59
N GLY A 338 11.73 -4.75 7.92
CA GLY A 338 12.46 -5.99 8.00
C GLY A 338 13.88 -5.92 7.45
N MET A 339 14.10 -5.20 6.35
CA MET A 339 15.46 -4.98 5.84
C MET A 339 16.30 -4.07 6.73
N CYS A 340 15.69 -3.09 7.43
CA CYS A 340 16.40 -2.23 8.37
C CYS A 340 16.85 -3.00 9.63
N LEU A 341 16.05 -3.96 10.07
CA LEU A 341 16.38 -4.88 11.18
C LEU A 341 17.22 -6.09 10.71
N GLY A 342 17.39 -6.26 9.41
CA GLY A 342 18.04 -7.40 8.76
C GLY A 342 17.35 -8.75 9.01
N ILE A 343 16.02 -8.75 9.10
CA ILE A 343 15.18 -9.97 9.05
C ILE A 343 14.71 -10.30 7.63
N MET A 344 14.86 -9.35 6.70
CA MET A 344 14.58 -9.50 5.26
C MET A 344 15.76 -8.95 4.43
N PRO A 345 15.95 -9.42 3.17
CA PRO A 345 16.97 -8.88 2.29
C PRO A 345 16.66 -7.42 1.89
N VAL A 346 17.71 -6.65 1.59
CA VAL A 346 17.59 -5.26 1.15
C VAL A 346 16.84 -5.18 -0.16
N THR A 347 15.71 -4.47 -0.15
CA THR A 347 14.86 -4.22 -1.32
C THR A 347 14.54 -2.74 -1.39
N GLY A 348 14.69 -2.10 -2.55
CA GLY A 348 14.47 -0.67 -2.70
C GLY A 348 12.99 -0.30 -2.71
N VAL A 349 12.29 -0.52 -1.60
CA VAL A 349 10.86 -0.31 -1.46
C VAL A 349 10.60 0.67 -0.31
N PRO A 350 9.87 1.77 -0.54
CA PRO A 350 9.61 2.78 0.49
C PRO A 350 8.65 2.29 1.58
N LEU A 351 8.78 2.81 2.79
CA LEU A 351 7.82 2.63 3.87
C LEU A 351 6.54 3.44 3.58
N PRO A 352 5.34 2.82 3.57
CA PRO A 352 4.11 3.52 3.21
C PRO A 352 3.88 4.75 4.09
N PHE A 353 3.54 5.88 3.47
CA PHE A 353 3.28 7.19 4.10
C PHE A 353 4.46 7.88 4.79
N VAL A 354 5.57 7.18 5.03
CA VAL A 354 6.70 7.71 5.82
C VAL A 354 7.87 8.12 4.92
N SER A 355 8.29 7.24 4.02
CA SER A 355 9.47 7.47 3.16
C SER A 355 9.29 8.65 2.20
N TYR A 356 10.40 9.25 1.82
CA TYR A 356 10.44 10.16 0.69
C TYR A 356 10.15 9.39 -0.60
N GLY A 357 9.21 9.90 -1.40
CA GLY A 357 8.86 9.32 -2.70
C GLY A 357 7.52 9.83 -3.19
N GLY A 358 7.54 10.72 -4.19
CA GLY A 358 6.31 11.33 -4.72
C GLY A 358 5.30 10.29 -5.21
N SER A 359 5.74 9.35 -6.04
CA SER A 359 4.84 8.32 -6.60
C SER A 359 4.25 7.39 -5.54
N SER A 360 5.05 6.98 -4.55
CA SER A 360 4.57 6.13 -3.47
C SER A 360 3.58 6.86 -2.56
N MET A 361 3.85 8.14 -2.26
CA MET A 361 2.91 9.01 -1.54
C MET A 361 1.60 9.18 -2.33
N PHE A 362 1.66 9.43 -3.64
CA PHE A 362 0.48 9.59 -4.49
C PHE A 362 -0.36 8.31 -4.53
N ALA A 363 0.27 7.16 -4.78
CA ALA A 363 -0.41 5.87 -4.84
C ALA A 363 -1.02 5.48 -3.47
N GLY A 364 -0.29 5.73 -2.37
CA GLY A 364 -0.80 5.54 -1.01
C GLY A 364 -2.00 6.42 -0.68
N MET A 365 -1.96 7.70 -1.08
CA MET A 365 -3.07 8.63 -0.86
C MET A 365 -4.31 8.33 -1.72
N LEU A 366 -4.12 7.88 -2.97
CA LEU A 366 -5.21 7.37 -3.82
C LEU A 366 -5.88 6.14 -3.18
N ALA A 367 -5.07 5.20 -2.68
CA ALA A 367 -5.56 4.00 -2.00
C ALA A 367 -6.29 4.33 -0.68
N LEU A 368 -5.77 5.30 0.09
CA LEU A 368 -6.43 5.81 1.30
C LEU A 368 -7.78 6.46 0.97
N GLY A 369 -7.84 7.28 -0.10
CA GLY A 369 -9.08 7.88 -0.58
C GLY A 369 -10.10 6.82 -1.00
N LEU A 370 -9.64 5.74 -1.66
CA LEU A 370 -10.50 4.62 -2.05
C LEU A 370 -11.05 3.87 -0.82
N LEU A 371 -10.22 3.59 0.20
CA LEU A 371 -10.67 2.96 1.45
C LEU A 371 -11.74 3.79 2.15
N GLN A 372 -11.55 5.11 2.23
CA GLN A 372 -12.53 6.03 2.81
C GLN A 372 -13.84 6.04 2.00
N ASN A 373 -13.74 6.04 0.66
CA ASN A 373 -14.91 5.96 -0.22
C ASN A 373 -15.71 4.66 -0.01
N ILE A 374 -15.02 3.52 0.15
CA ILE A 374 -15.64 2.22 0.45
C ILE A 374 -16.32 2.24 1.83
N HIS A 375 -15.65 2.77 2.86
CA HIS A 375 -16.17 2.84 4.22
C HIS A 375 -17.47 3.66 4.34
N LEU A 376 -17.51 4.82 3.68
CA LEU A 376 -18.69 5.70 3.68
C LEU A 376 -19.94 5.00 3.14
N ARG A 377 -19.77 4.01 2.26
CA ARG A 377 -20.87 3.25 1.66
C ARG A 377 -21.35 2.10 2.51
N ALA A 378 -20.42 1.36 3.11
CA ALA A 378 -20.74 0.27 4.04
C ALA A 378 -21.62 0.76 5.20
N SER A 379 -21.42 2.01 5.62
CA SER A 379 -22.11 2.61 6.76
C SER A 379 -23.43 3.31 6.40
N ALA A 380 -23.77 3.49 5.11
CA ALA A 380 -24.94 4.27 4.70
C ALA A 380 -26.26 3.52 5.02
N PRO A 381 -27.22 4.14 5.72
CA PRO A 381 -28.46 3.45 6.09
C PRO A 381 -29.29 3.08 4.85
N LEU A 382 -29.87 1.87 4.87
CA LEU A 382 -30.76 1.37 3.83
C LEU A 382 -31.88 2.38 3.52
N PRO A 383 -32.24 2.61 2.23
CA PRO A 383 -33.33 3.52 1.88
C PRO A 383 -34.63 3.12 2.57
N THR A 384 -35.21 4.06 3.33
CA THR A 384 -36.45 3.90 4.12
C THR A 384 -37.66 3.44 3.29
N ARG A 385 -37.58 3.51 1.96
CA ARG A 385 -38.60 3.02 1.03
C ARG A 385 -38.83 1.50 1.10
N LEU A 386 -37.87 0.72 1.62
CA LEU A 386 -38.03 -0.73 1.85
C LEU A 386 -38.72 -1.08 3.18
N LEU A 387 -38.82 -0.12 4.11
CA LEU A 387 -39.47 -0.32 5.42
C LEU A 387 -40.96 0.06 5.42
N ALA A 388 -41.44 0.70 4.35
CA ALA A 388 -42.87 0.91 4.14
C ALA A 388 -43.48 -0.37 3.56
N ALA A 389 -43.77 -1.34 4.43
CA ALA A 389 -44.68 -2.43 4.08
C ALA A 389 -46.01 -1.82 3.60
N PRO A 390 -46.67 -2.38 2.55
CA PRO A 390 -48.00 -1.91 2.17
C PRO A 390 -48.92 -2.16 3.36
N THR A 391 -49.41 -1.10 3.99
CA THR A 391 -50.52 -1.20 4.93
C THR A 391 -51.68 -1.82 4.19
N ALA A 392 -51.99 -3.08 4.51
CA ALA A 392 -53.11 -3.81 3.96
C ALA A 392 -54.38 -2.95 4.13
N ARG A 393 -54.94 -2.46 3.01
CA ARG A 393 -56.27 -1.86 2.99
C ARG A 393 -57.24 -2.93 3.47
N ARG A 394 -57.72 -2.81 4.70
CA ARG A 394 -58.97 -3.43 5.13
C ARG A 394 -60.08 -2.79 4.28
N THR A 395 -60.48 -3.47 3.22
CA THR A 395 -61.75 -3.21 2.54
C THR A 395 -62.87 -3.60 3.49
N THR A 396 -63.48 -2.59 4.10
CA THR A 396 -64.88 -2.63 4.49
C THR A 396 -65.73 -2.88 3.25
N SER A 397 -66.44 -4.00 3.20
CA SER A 397 -67.60 -4.19 2.34
C SER A 397 -68.75 -4.64 3.22
N LEU A 398 -69.71 -3.73 3.40
CA LEU A 398 -71.08 -4.06 3.73
C LEU A 398 -71.61 -5.07 2.71
N ALA A 399 -72.36 -6.06 3.18
CA ALA A 399 -73.46 -6.66 2.42
C ALA A 399 -74.45 -7.23 3.44
N GLY A 400 -75.58 -6.54 3.60
CA GLY A 400 -76.77 -7.15 4.18
C GLY A 400 -77.38 -8.13 3.18
N ARG A 401 -77.76 -9.30 3.68
CA ARG A 401 -79.06 -9.95 3.46
C ARG A 401 -79.16 -11.16 4.39
#